data_AF-A0A2R7Y1G8-F1
#
_entry.id   AF-A0A2R7Y1G8-F1
#
_cell.length_a   1.000
_cell.length_b   1.000
_cell.length_c   1.000
_cell.angle_alpha   90.00
_cell.angle_beta   90.00
_cell.angle_gamma   90.00
#
_symmetry.space_group_name_H-M   'P 1'
#
loop_
_entity.id
_entity.type
_entity.pdbx_description
1 polymer ?
#
loop_
_entity_poly.entity_id
_entity_poly.type
_entity_poly.pdbx_seq_one_letter_code
_entity_poly.pdbx_strand_id
1 'polypeptide(L)'
;MGRKADNLPRRAARLARILGEEFSGCSQMTLKALQETFGIVDQNVFAAATPFAGGIARDGEVCGALLGALMFVGMLCGRRRLERTSESEDYSRCMSLAVKVYEDFKQEYGSVRCRDVHLRLFGRVYDLKEP
;
A
#
# COMPACT_ATOMS: atom_id res chain seq x y z
N MET A 1 16.30 0.53 -29.16
CA MET A 1 16.81 -0.54 -28.27
C MET A 1 15.80 -0.78 -27.17
N GLY A 2 15.07 -1.89 -27.27
CA GLY A 2 13.88 -2.17 -26.47
C GLY A 2 14.22 -2.45 -25.01
N ARG A 3 13.63 -1.66 -24.10
CA ARG A 3 13.53 -2.07 -22.70
C ARG A 3 12.66 -3.31 -22.70
N LYS A 4 13.25 -4.48 -22.41
CA LYS A 4 12.49 -5.68 -22.06
C LYS A 4 11.39 -5.23 -21.11
N ALA A 5 10.14 -5.64 -21.35
CA ALA A 5 9.03 -5.33 -20.47
C ALA A 5 9.40 -5.84 -19.06
N ASP A 6 9.95 -4.95 -18.23
CA ASP A 6 10.22 -5.22 -16.84
C ASP A 6 8.87 -5.63 -16.26
N ASN A 7 8.81 -6.84 -15.71
CA ASN A 7 7.62 -7.31 -15.01
C ASN A 7 7.37 -6.31 -13.86
N LEU A 8 6.44 -5.37 -14.08
CA LEU A 8 6.16 -4.26 -13.18
C LEU A 8 5.90 -4.77 -11.74
N PRO A 9 5.09 -5.83 -11.54
CA PRO A 9 4.97 -6.46 -10.22
C PRO A 9 6.31 -6.85 -9.59
N ARG A 10 7.19 -7.55 -10.33
CA ARG A 10 8.52 -7.93 -9.81
C ARG A 10 9.40 -6.73 -9.49
N ARG A 11 9.35 -5.67 -10.32
CA ARG A 11 10.10 -4.44 -10.07
C ARG A 11 9.60 -3.73 -8.80
N ALA A 12 8.28 -3.58 -8.66
CA ALA A 12 7.67 -2.99 -7.47
C ALA A 12 8.00 -3.79 -6.21
N ALA A 13 7.83 -5.12 -6.24
CA ALA A 13 8.13 -6.00 -5.11
C ALA A 13 9.61 -5.92 -4.70
N ARG A 14 10.54 -5.94 -5.67
CA ARG A 14 11.97 -5.79 -5.40
C ARG A 14 12.28 -4.46 -4.74
N LEU A 15 11.72 -3.38 -5.26
CA LEU A 15 11.96 -2.03 -4.74
C LEU A 15 11.36 -1.85 -3.35
N ALA A 16 10.14 -2.33 -3.11
CA ALA A 16 9.49 -2.27 -1.80
C ALA A 16 10.30 -3.02 -0.73
N ARG A 17 10.88 -4.18 -1.08
CA ARG A 17 11.78 -4.93 -0.18
C ARG A 17 13.03 -4.11 0.18
N ILE A 18 13.75 -3.60 -0.81
CA ILE A 18 14.97 -2.80 -0.59
C ILE A 18 14.67 -1.58 0.28
N LEU A 19 13.64 -0.83 -0.09
CA LEU A 19 13.22 0.38 0.64
C LEU A 19 12.78 0.05 2.08
N GLY A 20 12.04 -1.04 2.27
CA GLY A 20 11.59 -1.49 3.59
C GLY A 20 12.73 -1.90 4.51
N GLU A 21 13.73 -2.60 3.99
CA GLU A 21 14.94 -3.02 4.72
C GLU A 21 15.80 -1.81 5.15
N GLU A 22 15.90 -0.79 4.29
CA GLU A 22 16.80 0.35 4.53
C GLU A 22 16.14 1.50 5.31
N PHE A 23 14.87 1.81 5.04
CA PHE A 23 14.23 3.03 5.54
C PHE A 23 13.04 2.80 6.49
N SER A 24 12.56 1.56 6.65
CA SER A 24 11.34 1.26 7.42
C SER A 24 10.09 2.03 6.91
N GLY A 25 8.97 1.97 7.64
CA GLY A 25 7.74 2.69 7.23
C GLY A 25 6.96 1.99 6.12
N CYS A 26 6.37 0.83 6.44
CA CYS A 26 5.76 -0.08 5.46
C CYS A 26 4.73 0.55 4.50
N SER A 27 3.92 1.50 4.96
CA SER A 27 2.98 2.25 4.09
C SER A 27 3.69 3.12 3.06
N GLN A 28 4.68 3.89 3.51
CA GLN A 28 5.47 4.77 2.66
C GLN A 28 6.32 3.98 1.66
N MET A 29 6.97 2.88 2.08
CA MET A 29 7.87 2.13 1.20
C MET A 29 7.12 1.37 0.12
N THR A 30 5.96 0.77 0.44
CA THR A 30 5.10 0.16 -0.58
C THR A 30 4.59 1.21 -1.57
N LEU A 31 4.11 2.35 -1.08
CA LEU A 31 3.63 3.44 -1.94
C LEU A 31 4.77 3.97 -2.83
N LYS A 32 5.94 4.28 -2.26
CA LYS A 32 7.12 4.77 -3.00
C LYS A 32 7.54 3.79 -4.09
N ALA A 33 7.59 2.50 -3.78
CA ALA A 33 7.96 1.48 -4.75
C ALA A 33 6.98 1.44 -5.94
N LEU A 34 5.68 1.57 -5.69
CA LEU A 34 4.66 1.63 -6.74
C LEU A 34 4.79 2.92 -7.56
N GLN A 35 4.92 4.08 -6.91
CA GLN A 35 5.11 5.37 -7.57
C GLN A 35 6.30 5.35 -8.54
N GLU A 36 7.46 4.85 -8.11
CA GLU A 36 8.68 4.73 -8.93
C GLU A 36 8.56 3.68 -10.05
N THR A 37 7.81 2.61 -9.80
CA THR A 37 7.62 1.55 -10.80
C THR A 37 6.75 2.03 -11.95
N PHE A 38 5.68 2.76 -11.64
CA PHE A 38 4.73 3.27 -12.62
C PHE A 38 5.06 4.68 -13.15
N GLY A 39 6.05 5.36 -12.56
CA GLY A 39 6.43 6.72 -12.95
C GLY A 39 5.39 7.78 -12.55
N ILE A 40 4.61 7.53 -11.50
CA ILE A 40 3.56 8.42 -10.99
C ILE A 40 3.95 8.79 -9.57
N VAL A 41 4.66 9.90 -9.40
CA VAL A 41 5.24 10.32 -8.13
C VAL A 41 4.53 11.58 -7.61
N ASP A 42 4.10 11.54 -6.35
CA ASP A 42 3.53 12.64 -5.59
C ASP A 42 4.12 12.63 -4.16
N GLN A 43 4.86 13.69 -3.83
CA GLN A 43 5.52 13.81 -2.53
C GLN A 43 4.54 14.08 -1.39
N ASN A 44 3.42 14.75 -1.66
CA ASN A 44 2.39 15.01 -0.65
C ASN A 44 1.68 13.72 -0.27
N VAL A 45 1.36 12.86 -1.25
CA VAL A 45 0.76 11.55 -0.99
C VAL A 45 1.76 10.64 -0.25
N PHE A 46 3.04 10.69 -0.61
CA PHE A 46 4.10 9.97 0.12
C PHE A 46 4.22 10.44 1.59
N ALA A 47 4.20 11.74 1.83
CA ALA A 47 4.23 12.30 3.18
C ALA A 47 2.97 11.93 3.98
N ALA A 48 1.79 12.00 3.35
CA ALA A 48 0.52 11.62 3.97
C ALA A 48 0.41 10.13 4.33
N ALA A 49 1.22 9.27 3.72
CA ALA A 49 1.25 7.84 4.05
C ALA A 49 2.00 7.51 5.36
N THR A 50 2.77 8.46 5.91
CA THR A 50 3.58 8.27 7.13
C THR A 50 2.82 7.69 8.32
N PRO A 51 1.69 8.27 8.78
CA PRO A 51 1.01 7.77 9.97
C PRO A 51 0.57 6.31 9.82
N PHE A 52 0.28 5.84 8.60
CA PHE A 52 -0.23 4.49 8.37
C PHE A 52 0.78 3.36 8.66
N ALA A 53 2.04 3.69 8.91
CA ALA A 53 3.06 2.70 9.27
C ALA A 53 2.72 1.98 10.59
N GLY A 54 3.06 0.69 10.65
CA GLY A 54 2.76 -0.16 11.80
C GLY A 54 1.26 -0.33 12.06
N GLY A 55 0.43 -0.11 11.05
CA GLY A 55 -1.01 -0.34 11.11
C GLY A 55 -1.83 0.82 11.67
N ILE A 56 -1.54 2.07 11.24
CA ILE A 56 -2.24 3.36 11.48
C ILE A 56 -1.59 4.36 12.45
N ALA A 57 -0.99 3.91 13.52
CA ALA A 57 -0.17 4.78 14.36
C ALA A 57 0.71 3.87 15.21
N ARG A 58 1.29 2.85 14.54
CA ARG A 58 1.98 1.75 15.21
C ARG A 58 1.07 0.97 16.16
N ASP A 59 -0.23 0.98 15.87
CA ASP A 59 -1.27 0.35 16.71
C ASP A 59 -1.61 -1.08 16.25
N GLY A 60 -1.08 -1.51 15.11
CA GLY A 60 -1.23 -2.89 14.65
C GLY A 60 -2.58 -3.24 14.02
N GLU A 61 -3.40 -2.24 13.69
CA GLU A 61 -4.66 -2.39 12.94
C GLU A 61 -4.37 -2.63 11.44
N VAL A 62 -5.07 -2.01 10.49
CA VAL A 62 -4.93 -2.34 9.06
C VAL A 62 -3.49 -2.17 8.58
N CYS A 63 -2.90 -3.23 8.01
CA CYS A 63 -1.50 -3.30 7.59
C CYS A 63 -1.07 -2.09 6.75
N GLY A 64 0.01 -1.43 7.15
CA GLY A 64 0.51 -0.24 6.47
C GLY A 64 0.89 -0.51 5.01
N ALA A 65 1.46 -1.67 4.69
CA ALA A 65 1.80 -2.03 3.31
C ALA A 65 0.55 -2.11 2.41
N LEU A 66 -0.56 -2.68 2.93
CA LEU A 66 -1.84 -2.73 2.23
C LEU A 66 -2.37 -1.30 2.00
N LEU A 67 -2.33 -0.45 3.02
CA LEU A 67 -2.77 0.95 2.90
C LEU A 67 -1.94 1.71 1.85
N GLY A 68 -0.62 1.53 1.82
CA GLY A 68 0.24 2.12 0.80
C GLY A 68 -0.13 1.67 -0.63
N ALA A 69 -0.50 0.40 -0.81
CA ALA A 69 -0.97 -0.11 -2.10
C ALA A 69 -2.35 0.49 -2.49
N LEU A 70 -3.30 0.57 -1.54
CA LEU A 70 -4.62 1.16 -1.77
C LEU A 70 -4.56 2.66 -2.05
N MET A 71 -3.66 3.40 -1.38
CA MET A 71 -3.37 4.80 -1.69
C MET A 71 -2.92 4.95 -3.15
N PHE A 72 -2.05 4.06 -3.64
CA PHE A 72 -1.61 4.09 -5.03
C PHE A 72 -2.74 3.78 -6.02
N VAL A 73 -3.66 2.86 -5.70
CA VAL A 73 -4.89 2.66 -6.50
C VAL A 73 -5.70 3.97 -6.60
N GLY A 74 -5.83 4.68 -5.48
CA GLY A 74 -6.44 6.01 -5.44
C GLY A 74 -5.71 7.03 -6.31
N MET A 75 -4.38 6.99 -6.36
CA MET A 75 -3.60 7.85 -7.26
C MET A 75 -3.87 7.56 -8.75
N LEU A 76 -4.22 6.32 -9.11
CA LEU A 76 -4.48 5.94 -10.50
C LEU A 76 -5.87 6.35 -10.97
N CYS A 77 -6.90 6.18 -10.13
CA CYS A 77 -8.30 6.26 -10.56
C CYS A 77 -9.26 6.83 -9.52
N GLY A 78 -8.76 7.37 -8.41
CA GLY A 78 -9.59 8.03 -7.42
C GLY A 78 -10.25 9.30 -7.98
N ARG A 79 -11.46 9.59 -7.50
CA ARG A 79 -12.22 10.79 -7.87
C ARG A 79 -11.41 12.06 -7.65
N ARG A 80 -11.49 13.00 -8.61
CA ARG A 80 -10.68 14.25 -8.60
C ARG A 80 -11.45 15.51 -8.25
N ARG A 81 -12.78 15.40 -8.15
CA ARG A 81 -13.67 16.52 -7.83
C ARG A 81 -14.56 16.14 -6.67
N LEU A 82 -15.05 17.16 -5.98
CA LEU A 82 -16.10 16.98 -4.98
C LEU A 82 -17.42 16.76 -5.71
N GLU A 83 -17.83 15.49 -5.77
CA GLU A 83 -19.06 15.06 -6.42
C GLU A 83 -19.72 13.96 -5.58
N ARG A 84 -21.01 13.71 -5.84
CA ARG A 84 -21.76 12.67 -5.12
C ARG A 84 -21.20 11.30 -5.51
N THR A 85 -20.92 10.49 -4.50
CA THR A 85 -20.36 9.14 -4.70
C THR A 85 -21.21 8.28 -5.63
N SER A 86 -22.54 8.43 -5.59
CA SER A 86 -23.49 7.71 -6.46
C SER A 86 -23.38 8.06 -7.94
N GLU A 87 -22.75 9.18 -8.27
CA GLU A 87 -22.62 9.71 -9.64
C GLU A 87 -21.17 9.62 -10.15
N SER A 88 -20.24 9.20 -9.29
CA SER A 88 -18.80 9.18 -9.60
C SER A 88 -18.38 7.82 -10.18
N GLU A 89 -18.18 7.77 -11.49
CA GLU A 89 -17.61 6.61 -12.18
C GLU A 89 -16.18 6.31 -11.68
N ASP A 90 -15.39 7.36 -11.43
CA ASP A 90 -14.04 7.25 -10.87
C ASP A 90 -14.05 6.58 -9.49
N TYR A 91 -14.95 6.99 -8.60
CA TYR A 91 -15.09 6.33 -7.29
C TYR A 91 -15.44 4.85 -7.44
N SER A 92 -16.44 4.53 -8.27
CA SER A 92 -16.88 3.15 -8.48
C SER A 92 -15.75 2.26 -9.02
N ARG A 93 -15.04 2.75 -10.04
CA ARG A 93 -13.88 2.07 -10.62
C ARG A 93 -12.74 1.90 -9.61
N CYS A 94 -12.41 2.95 -8.86
CA CYS A 94 -11.36 2.92 -7.85
C CYS A 94 -11.68 1.89 -6.76
N MET A 95 -12.92 1.87 -6.27
CA MET A 95 -13.35 0.93 -5.26
C MET A 95 -13.34 -0.52 -5.76
N SER A 96 -13.75 -0.76 -7.01
CA SER A 96 -13.67 -2.11 -7.60
C SER A 96 -12.24 -2.67 -7.60
N LEU A 97 -11.25 -1.85 -7.99
CA LEU A 97 -9.85 -2.24 -7.96
C LEU A 97 -9.30 -2.37 -6.52
N ALA A 98 -9.68 -1.45 -5.63
CA ALA A 98 -9.29 -1.47 -4.23
C ALA A 98 -9.80 -2.74 -3.51
N VAL A 99 -11.06 -3.13 -3.75
CA VAL A 99 -11.64 -4.38 -3.21
C VAL A 99 -10.86 -5.59 -3.68
N LYS A 100 -10.48 -5.65 -4.95
CA LYS A 100 -9.66 -6.76 -5.46
C LYS A 100 -8.30 -6.84 -4.74
N VAL A 101 -7.58 -5.72 -4.64
CA VAL A 101 -6.28 -5.68 -3.93
C VAL A 101 -6.43 -6.07 -2.46
N TYR A 102 -7.49 -5.60 -1.81
CA TYR A 102 -7.79 -5.91 -0.42
C TYR A 102 -8.08 -7.39 -0.20
N GLU A 103 -8.95 -7.99 -1.02
CA GLU A 103 -9.30 -9.41 -0.91
C GLU A 103 -8.13 -10.32 -1.29
N ASP A 104 -7.37 -9.99 -2.35
CA ASP A 104 -6.16 -10.73 -2.72
C ASP A 104 -5.14 -10.73 -1.55
N PHE A 105 -4.94 -9.57 -0.90
CA PHE A 105 -4.08 -9.46 0.29
C PHE A 105 -4.62 -10.30 1.45
N LYS A 106 -5.91 -10.20 1.73
CA LYS A 106 -6.55 -10.95 2.83
C LYS A 106 -6.49 -12.45 2.59
N GLN A 107 -6.65 -12.91 1.36
CA GLN A 107 -6.53 -14.32 1.00
C GLN A 107 -5.09 -14.83 1.20
N GLU A 108 -4.10 -14.05 0.76
CA GLU A 108 -2.69 -14.42 0.88
C GLU A 108 -2.22 -14.48 2.34
N TYR A 109 -2.58 -13.48 3.15
CA TYR A 109 -2.09 -13.36 4.53
C TYR A 109 -3.08 -13.85 5.59
N GLY A 110 -4.31 -14.18 5.23
CA GLY A 110 -5.39 -14.63 6.14
C GLY A 110 -6.03 -13.50 6.97
N SER A 111 -5.44 -12.31 7.02
CA SER A 111 -5.97 -11.13 7.69
C SER A 111 -5.41 -9.86 7.07
N VAL A 112 -6.10 -8.74 7.28
CA VAL A 112 -5.61 -7.40 6.92
C VAL A 112 -5.01 -6.65 8.11
N ARG A 113 -5.14 -7.16 9.32
CA ARG A 113 -4.57 -6.54 10.52
C ARG A 113 -3.08 -6.85 10.63
N CYS A 114 -2.30 -5.83 10.94
CA CYS A 114 -0.84 -5.86 11.01
C CYS A 114 -0.37 -6.81 12.13
N ARG A 115 -1.06 -6.86 13.28
CA ARG A 115 -0.74 -7.83 14.36
C ARG A 115 -0.90 -9.28 13.89
N ASP A 116 -1.96 -9.57 13.14
CA ASP A 116 -2.20 -10.91 12.61
C ASP A 116 -1.18 -11.28 11.53
N VAL A 117 -0.84 -10.32 10.65
CA VAL A 117 0.22 -10.47 9.66
C VAL A 117 1.57 -10.71 10.34
N HIS A 118 1.89 -10.01 11.44
CA HIS A 118 3.09 -10.26 12.23
C HIS A 118 3.12 -11.68 12.80
N LEU A 119 2.01 -12.15 13.39
CA LEU A 119 1.92 -13.52 13.90
C LEU A 119 2.17 -14.55 12.79
N ARG A 120 1.56 -14.36 11.62
CA ARG A 120 1.74 -15.26 10.48
C ARG A 120 3.17 -15.29 9.96
N LEU A 121 3.81 -14.12 9.82
CA LEU A 121 5.13 -14.02 9.17
C LEU A 121 6.29 -14.24 10.14
N PHE A 122 6.14 -13.85 11.40
CA PHE A 122 7.23 -13.79 12.38
C PHE A 122 6.97 -14.64 13.63
N GLY A 123 5.79 -15.24 13.79
CA GLY A 123 5.42 -16.01 14.96
C GLY A 123 5.19 -15.18 16.24
N ARG A 124 5.23 -13.84 16.15
CA ARG A 124 5.01 -12.92 17.28
C ARG A 124 4.46 -11.58 16.81
N VAL A 125 3.83 -10.84 17.73
CA VAL A 125 3.43 -9.44 17.51
C VAL A 125 4.49 -8.52 18.12
N TYR A 126 4.90 -7.50 17.37
CA TYR A 126 5.76 -6.43 17.86
C TYR A 126 4.91 -5.25 18.34
N ASP A 127 5.23 -4.71 19.51
CA ASP A 127 4.83 -3.35 19.87
C ASP A 127 5.78 -2.38 19.17
N LEU A 128 5.23 -1.54 18.31
CA LEU A 128 6.01 -0.59 17.52
C LEU A 128 6.02 0.81 18.15
N LYS A 129 5.21 1.05 19.19
CA LYS A 129 5.22 2.30 19.96
C LYS A 129 6.33 2.29 21.00
N GLU A 130 6.65 1.11 21.53
CA GLU A 130 7.79 0.83 22.41
C GLU A 130 8.80 -0.09 21.69
N PRO A 131 9.53 0.45 20.69
CA PRO A 131 10.41 -0.32 19.82
C PRO A 131 11.68 -0.84 20.50
#